data_AF-R7FM70-F1
#
_entry.id   AF-R7FM70-F1
#
_cell.length_a   1.000
_cell.length_b   1.000
_cell.length_c   1.000
_cell.angle_alpha   90.00
_cell.angle_beta   90.00
_cell.angle_gamma   90.00
#
_symmetry.space_group_name_H-M   'P 1'
#
loop_
_entity.id
_entity.type
_entity.pdbx_description
1 polymer ?
#
loop_
_entity_poly.entity_id
_entity_poly.type
_entity_poly.pdbx_seq_one_letter_code
_entity_poly.pdbx_strand_id
1 'polypeptide(L)'
;MNISIFYEKQDSYKTIKDLTYHIGNVGVELKESNENRQDIDIAAYTYNDAKYIRKEIQVNNEELYFLYIYINLYANTIKELEYNLNKIEGIAQSKGMQTRRANFRQEECFLAGLPIMENKEIIKEAAKRNILTTGLLATYPFISSTIFDKNGIFIGTNIYNNSLVFIDRYNTEKYKNANICIFGTSGAGKSFYTKLLILRYKLLGIKQYIIDPDRGATSCTLKRCA
;
A
#
# COMPACT_ATOMS: atom_id res chain seq x y z
N MET A 1 -5.84 7.18 -20.93
CA MET A 1 -5.44 5.90 -20.30
C MET A 1 -6.57 5.45 -19.41
N ASN A 2 -6.92 4.17 -19.45
CA ASN A 2 -7.91 3.54 -18.58
C ASN A 2 -7.25 2.34 -17.87
N ILE A 3 -7.59 2.11 -16.61
CA ILE A 3 -7.08 1.00 -15.81
C ILE A 3 -8.28 0.23 -15.27
N SER A 4 -8.36 -1.06 -15.59
CA SER A 4 -9.40 -1.95 -15.09
C SER A 4 -8.77 -3.02 -14.21
N ILE A 5 -9.35 -3.23 -13.04
CA ILE A 5 -8.88 -4.19 -12.04
C ILE A 5 -10.03 -5.16 -11.74
N PHE A 6 -9.77 -6.45 -11.92
CA PHE A 6 -10.70 -7.53 -11.56
C PHE A 6 -10.09 -8.36 -10.44
N TYR A 7 -10.95 -8.88 -9.57
CA TYR A 7 -10.55 -9.81 -8.53
C TYR A 7 -11.52 -10.98 -8.45
N GLU A 8 -10.99 -12.19 -8.24
CA GLU A 8 -11.77 -13.42 -8.11
C GLU A 8 -11.37 -14.15 -6.83
N LYS A 9 -12.30 -14.19 -5.86
CA LYS A 9 -12.09 -14.88 -4.59
C LYS A 9 -11.89 -16.37 -4.83
N GLN A 10 -10.84 -16.92 -4.23
CA GLN A 10 -10.57 -18.36 -4.28
C GLN A 10 -11.18 -19.06 -3.07
N ASP A 11 -11.52 -20.33 -3.26
CA ASP A 11 -11.94 -21.20 -2.16
C ASP A 11 -10.73 -21.46 -1.25
N SER A 12 -10.80 -20.93 -0.02
CA SER A 12 -9.72 -21.02 0.94
C SER A 12 -9.41 -22.47 1.33
N TYR A 13 -10.43 -23.34 1.45
CA TYR A 13 -10.23 -24.74 1.81
C TYR A 13 -9.50 -25.49 0.71
N LYS A 14 -9.96 -25.35 -0.54
CA LYS A 14 -9.31 -25.95 -1.71
C LYS A 14 -7.88 -25.45 -1.86
N THR A 15 -7.68 -24.14 -1.70
CA THR A 15 -6.35 -23.50 -1.77
C THR A 15 -5.40 -24.05 -0.70
N ILE A 16 -5.84 -24.16 0.56
CA ILE A 16 -5.01 -24.71 1.65
C ILE A 16 -4.64 -26.16 1.36
N LYS A 17 -5.58 -26.95 0.83
CA LYS A 17 -5.35 -28.35 0.47
C LYS A 17 -4.29 -28.45 -0.63
N ASP A 18 -4.43 -27.67 -1.70
CA ASP A 18 -3.50 -27.66 -2.83
C ASP A 18 -2.10 -27.18 -2.38
N LEU A 19 -2.02 -26.08 -1.61
CA LEU A 19 -0.77 -25.60 -1.02
C LEU A 19 -0.11 -26.66 -0.13
N THR A 20 -0.89 -27.37 0.69
CA THR A 20 -0.35 -28.40 1.59
C THR A 20 0.22 -29.58 0.81
N TYR A 21 -0.45 -29.99 -0.27
CA TYR A 21 0.04 -31.02 -1.17
C TYR A 21 1.36 -30.62 -1.84
N HIS A 22 1.43 -29.40 -2.41
CA HIS A 22 2.63 -28.91 -3.06
C HIS A 22 3.80 -28.69 -2.08
N ILE A 23 3.53 -28.15 -0.89
CA ILE A 23 4.54 -28.04 0.17
C ILE A 23 5.07 -29.43 0.55
N GLY A 24 4.20 -30.44 0.66
CA GLY A 24 4.61 -31.81 0.94
C GLY A 24 5.59 -32.34 -0.10
N ASN A 25 5.22 -32.26 -1.38
CA ASN A 25 6.03 -32.79 -2.49
C ASN A 25 7.37 -32.06 -2.63
N VAL A 26 7.35 -30.73 -2.72
CA VAL A 26 8.58 -29.92 -2.88
C VAL A 26 9.48 -30.07 -1.65
N GLY A 27 8.90 -30.24 -0.45
CA GLY A 27 9.67 -30.48 0.77
C GLY A 27 10.41 -31.82 0.81
N VAL A 28 9.95 -32.84 0.06
CA VAL A 28 10.68 -34.11 -0.10
C VAL A 28 11.81 -33.94 -1.11
N GLU A 29 11.54 -33.34 -2.27
CA GLU A 29 12.54 -33.09 -3.31
C GLU A 29 13.74 -32.26 -2.81
N LEU A 30 13.47 -31.26 -1.95
CA LEU A 30 14.50 -30.44 -1.31
C LEU A 30 15.38 -31.22 -0.32
N LYS A 31 14.88 -32.29 0.30
CA LYS A 31 15.65 -33.11 1.24
C LYS A 31 16.50 -34.18 0.55
N GLU A 32 16.08 -34.62 -0.64
CA GLU A 32 16.77 -35.67 -1.40
C GLU A 32 17.84 -35.12 -2.37
N SER A 33 17.82 -33.82 -2.65
CA SER A 33 18.71 -33.20 -3.65
C SER A 33 20.01 -32.63 -3.05
N ASN A 34 21.16 -32.91 -3.67
CA ASN A 34 22.45 -32.29 -3.34
C ASN A 34 22.47 -30.81 -3.78
N GLU A 35 22.88 -29.91 -2.87
CA GLU A 35 22.76 -28.43 -2.87
C GLU A 35 23.34 -27.64 -4.08
N ASN A 36 23.86 -28.29 -5.12
CA ASN A 36 24.64 -27.62 -6.18
C ASN A 36 23.88 -27.29 -7.48
N ARG A 37 22.56 -27.05 -7.44
CA ARG A 37 21.78 -26.66 -8.63
C ARG A 37 20.93 -25.42 -8.37
N GLN A 38 21.00 -24.43 -9.27
CA GLN A 38 20.15 -23.22 -9.25
C GLN A 38 18.64 -23.54 -9.17
N ASP A 39 18.24 -24.70 -9.68
CA ASP A 39 16.86 -25.20 -9.61
C ASP A 39 16.40 -25.46 -8.16
N ILE A 40 17.32 -25.84 -7.25
CA ILE A 40 17.03 -26.10 -5.84
C ILE A 40 16.73 -24.80 -5.10
N ASP A 41 17.48 -23.72 -5.39
CA ASP A 41 17.24 -22.42 -4.78
C ASP A 41 15.84 -21.90 -5.15
N ILE A 42 15.46 -21.99 -6.42
CA ILE A 42 14.12 -21.60 -6.90
C ILE A 42 13.02 -22.42 -6.23
N ALA A 43 13.22 -23.74 -6.10
CA ALA A 43 12.30 -24.63 -5.40
C ALA A 43 12.18 -24.27 -3.90
N ALA A 44 13.29 -23.92 -3.25
CA ALA A 44 13.30 -23.50 -1.85
C ALA A 44 12.57 -22.17 -1.62
N TYR A 45 12.73 -21.18 -2.52
CA TYR A 45 11.96 -19.94 -2.48
C TYR A 45 10.46 -20.22 -2.64
N THR A 46 10.09 -20.98 -3.68
CA THR A 46 8.68 -21.35 -3.94
C THR A 46 8.06 -22.08 -2.74
N TYR A 47 8.82 -22.96 -2.11
CA TYR A 47 8.40 -23.69 -0.90
C TYR A 47 8.14 -22.77 0.29
N ASN A 48 9.02 -21.78 0.52
CA ASN A 48 8.85 -20.80 1.58
C ASN A 48 7.67 -19.86 1.31
N ASP A 49 7.49 -19.42 0.07
CA ASP A 49 6.35 -18.58 -0.34
C ASP A 49 5.02 -19.32 -0.14
N ALA A 50 4.96 -20.60 -0.54
CA ALA A 50 3.77 -21.43 -0.32
C ALA A 50 3.45 -21.58 1.18
N LYS A 51 4.46 -21.77 2.03
CA LYS A 51 4.30 -21.80 3.48
C LYS A 51 3.80 -20.47 4.05
N TYR A 52 4.35 -19.36 3.55
CA TYR A 52 3.94 -18.01 3.94
C TYR A 52 2.46 -17.79 3.62
N ILE A 53 2.05 -17.99 2.35
CA ILE A 53 0.65 -17.84 1.92
C ILE A 53 -0.28 -18.71 2.76
N ARG A 54 0.08 -19.98 3.00
CA ARG A 54 -0.73 -20.88 3.82
C ARG A 54 -0.87 -20.37 5.26
N LYS A 55 0.21 -19.87 5.86
CA LYS A 55 0.20 -19.31 7.21
C LYS A 55 -0.70 -18.08 7.29
N GLU A 56 -0.61 -17.15 6.33
CA GLU A 56 -1.43 -15.94 6.31
C GLU A 56 -2.92 -16.28 6.24
N ILE A 57 -3.30 -17.25 5.39
CA ILE A 57 -4.69 -17.70 5.27
C ILE A 57 -5.17 -18.37 6.58
N GLN A 58 -4.38 -19.26 7.18
CA GLN A 58 -4.81 -20.05 8.34
C GLN A 58 -4.75 -19.30 9.68
N VAL A 59 -3.74 -18.44 9.87
CA VAL A 59 -3.45 -17.80 11.17
C VAL A 59 -3.98 -16.37 11.20
N ASN A 60 -3.76 -15.62 10.12
CA ASN A 60 -4.11 -14.19 10.05
C ASN A 60 -5.49 -13.96 9.42
N ASN A 61 -6.24 -15.05 9.16
CA ASN A 61 -7.57 -15.02 8.58
C ASN A 61 -7.63 -14.22 7.27
N GLU A 62 -6.56 -14.31 6.47
CA GLU A 62 -6.53 -13.72 5.14
C GLU A 62 -7.24 -14.62 4.13
N GLU A 63 -7.77 -14.01 3.07
CA GLU A 63 -8.37 -14.72 1.95
C GLU A 63 -7.49 -14.56 0.71
N LEU A 64 -7.48 -15.59 -0.14
CA LEU A 64 -6.75 -15.56 -1.40
C LEU A 64 -7.66 -15.12 -2.55
N TYR A 65 -7.13 -14.25 -3.39
CA TYR A 65 -7.78 -13.77 -4.60
C TYR A 65 -6.85 -13.93 -5.80
N PHE A 66 -7.43 -14.11 -6.99
CA PHE A 66 -6.74 -13.79 -8.23
C PHE A 66 -7.02 -12.34 -8.60
N LEU A 67 -5.96 -11.57 -8.80
CA LEU A 67 -5.99 -10.19 -9.28
C LEU A 67 -5.63 -10.16 -10.76
N TYR A 68 -6.37 -9.36 -11.52
CA TYR A 68 -6.12 -9.09 -12.93
C TYR A 68 -6.09 -7.58 -13.14
N ILE A 69 -5.03 -7.06 -13.75
CA ILE A 69 -4.86 -5.63 -14.03
C ILE A 69 -4.69 -5.44 -15.53
N TYR A 70 -5.57 -4.65 -16.12
CA TYR A 70 -5.53 -4.29 -17.54
C TYR A 70 -5.33 -2.78 -17.68
N ILE A 71 -4.37 -2.38 -18.51
CA ILE A 71 -4.07 -0.97 -18.78
C ILE A 71 -4.30 -0.70 -20.26
N ASN A 72 -5.31 0.13 -20.56
CA ASN A 72 -5.67 0.52 -21.91
C ASN A 72 -5.14 1.93 -22.20
N LEU A 73 -4.30 2.04 -23.22
CA LEU A 73 -3.75 3.30 -23.71
C LEU A 73 -4.43 3.69 -25.03
N TYR A 74 -4.64 4.99 -25.19
CA TYR A 74 -5.23 5.57 -26.38
C TYR A 74 -4.32 6.70 -26.86
N ALA A 75 -4.15 6.82 -28.17
CA ALA A 75 -3.40 7.90 -28.80
C ALA A 75 -3.98 8.14 -30.21
N ASN A 76 -3.72 9.33 -30.75
CA ASN A 76 -4.23 9.70 -32.08
C ASN A 76 -3.37 9.12 -33.22
N THR A 77 -2.15 8.68 -32.91
CA THR A 77 -1.23 8.08 -33.89
C THR A 77 -0.56 6.83 -33.33
N ILE A 78 -0.18 5.90 -34.22
CA ILE A 78 0.54 4.67 -33.84
C ILE A 78 1.88 5.00 -33.19
N LYS A 79 2.59 6.03 -33.69
CA LYS A 79 3.88 6.46 -33.12
C LYS A 79 3.73 6.93 -31.67
N GLU A 80 2.70 7.72 -31.39
CA GLU A 80 2.40 8.20 -30.04
C GLU A 80 1.94 7.06 -29.12
N LEU A 81 1.12 6.14 -29.64
CA LEU A 81 0.70 4.95 -28.89
C LEU A 81 1.92 4.12 -28.45
N GLU A 82 2.83 3.85 -29.38
CA GLU A 82 4.03 3.06 -29.14
C GLU A 82 4.97 3.76 -28.13
N TYR A 83 5.12 5.09 -28.25
CA TYR A 83 5.86 5.87 -27.26
C TYR A 83 5.25 5.75 -25.85
N ASN A 84 3.92 5.88 -25.74
CA ASN A 84 3.22 5.80 -24.46
C ASN A 84 3.27 4.38 -23.86
N LEU A 85 3.17 3.32 -24.69
CA LEU A 85 3.34 1.93 -24.27
C LEU A 85 4.73 1.72 -23.65
N ASN A 86 5.79 2.06 -24.37
CA ASN A 86 7.16 1.92 -23.90
C ASN A 86 7.42 2.71 -22.60
N LYS A 87 6.81 3.90 -22.47
CA LYS A 87 6.91 4.71 -21.25
C LYS A 87 6.27 4.02 -20.05
N ILE A 88 5.05 3.48 -20.20
CA ILE A 88 4.34 2.78 -19.12
C ILE A 88 5.06 1.48 -18.76
N GLU A 89 5.53 0.73 -19.75
CA GLU A 89 6.32 -0.49 -19.54
C GLU A 89 7.61 -0.18 -18.77
N GLY A 90 8.33 0.88 -19.14
CA GLY A 90 9.53 1.32 -18.42
C GLY A 90 9.27 1.71 -16.97
N ILE A 91 8.17 2.45 -16.71
CA ILE A 91 7.77 2.79 -15.33
C ILE A 91 7.46 1.53 -14.53
N ALA A 92 6.69 0.60 -15.09
CA ALA A 92 6.31 -0.63 -14.41
C ALA A 92 7.54 -1.51 -14.09
N GLN A 93 8.44 -1.68 -15.07
CA GLN A 93 9.68 -2.45 -14.89
C GLN A 93 10.60 -1.81 -13.85
N SER A 94 10.70 -0.47 -13.80
CA SER A 94 11.47 0.24 -12.76
C SER A 94 10.97 -0.02 -11.34
N LYS A 95 9.72 -0.47 -11.20
CA LYS A 95 9.07 -0.86 -9.94
C LYS A 95 9.05 -2.38 -9.73
N GLY A 96 9.78 -3.15 -10.55
CA GLY A 96 9.82 -4.60 -10.49
C GLY A 96 8.56 -5.30 -11.03
N MET A 97 7.66 -4.57 -11.69
CA MET A 97 6.46 -5.15 -12.29
C MET A 97 6.73 -5.57 -13.73
N GLN A 98 6.31 -6.79 -14.07
CA GLN A 98 6.37 -7.30 -15.43
C GLN A 98 5.06 -7.01 -16.17
N THR A 99 5.16 -6.25 -17.26
CA THR A 99 4.05 -5.97 -18.18
C THR A 99 4.05 -6.95 -19.33
N ARG A 100 2.87 -7.21 -19.90
CA ARG A 100 2.70 -8.00 -21.12
C ARG A 100 1.84 -7.22 -22.10
N ARG A 101 2.32 -7.09 -23.34
CA ARG A 101 1.49 -6.50 -24.42
C ARG A 101 0.43 -7.50 -24.85
N ALA A 102 -0.79 -6.98 -25.07
CA ALA A 102 -1.94 -7.77 -25.54
C ALA A 102 -1.87 -8.04 -27.05
N ASN A 103 -0.72 -8.48 -27.56
CA ASN A 103 -0.54 -8.79 -28.99
C ASN A 103 -1.51 -9.92 -29.40
N PHE A 104 -2.32 -9.67 -30.42
CA PHE A 104 -3.40 -10.57 -30.89
C PHE A 104 -4.52 -10.80 -29.87
N ARG A 105 -4.58 -10.02 -28.79
CA ARG A 105 -5.63 -10.04 -27.77
C ARG A 105 -6.12 -8.62 -27.43
N GLN A 106 -5.94 -7.69 -28.37
CA GLN A 106 -6.23 -6.28 -28.14
C GLN A 106 -7.72 -6.04 -27.91
N GLU A 107 -8.58 -6.75 -28.64
CA GLU A 107 -10.04 -6.64 -28.50
C GLU A 107 -10.50 -7.10 -27.11
N GLU A 108 -10.01 -8.25 -26.65
CA GLU A 108 -10.37 -8.79 -25.34
C GLU A 108 -9.89 -7.91 -24.19
N CYS A 109 -8.67 -7.38 -24.26
CA CYS A 109 -8.18 -6.42 -23.27
C CYS A 109 -8.93 -5.08 -23.33
N PHE A 110 -9.38 -4.65 -24.51
CA PHE A 110 -10.21 -3.47 -24.64
C PHE A 110 -11.60 -3.68 -24.00
N LEU A 111 -12.25 -4.81 -24.26
CA LEU A 111 -13.54 -5.18 -23.64
C LEU A 111 -13.44 -5.28 -22.12
N ALA A 112 -12.37 -5.87 -21.58
CA ALA A 112 -12.09 -5.87 -20.15
C ALA A 112 -11.87 -4.46 -19.57
N GLY A 113 -11.53 -3.49 -20.43
CA GLY A 113 -11.46 -2.08 -20.11
C GLY A 113 -12.80 -1.38 -19.94
N LEU A 114 -13.88 -1.95 -20.48
CA LEU A 114 -15.19 -1.34 -20.49
C LEU A 114 -15.95 -1.60 -19.18
N PRO A 115 -16.86 -0.71 -18.77
CA PRO A 115 -17.67 -0.86 -17.56
C PRO A 115 -18.81 -1.88 -17.73
N ILE A 116 -18.54 -3.00 -18.42
CA ILE A 116 -19.50 -4.08 -18.70
C ILE A 116 -19.20 -5.35 -17.89
N MET A 117 -18.18 -5.31 -17.04
CA MET A 117 -17.77 -6.41 -16.14
C MET A 117 -17.44 -7.72 -16.89
N GLU A 118 -16.87 -7.62 -18.09
CA GLU A 118 -16.48 -8.78 -18.89
C GLU A 118 -14.98 -9.04 -18.76
N ASN A 119 -14.60 -10.22 -18.28
CA ASN A 119 -13.20 -10.66 -18.22
C ASN A 119 -13.04 -12.04 -18.86
N LYS A 120 -12.58 -12.09 -20.11
CA LYS A 120 -12.52 -13.33 -20.90
C LYS A 120 -11.42 -14.27 -20.39
N GLU A 121 -11.72 -15.56 -20.33
CA GLU A 121 -10.79 -16.58 -19.82
C GLU A 121 -9.42 -16.59 -20.53
N ILE A 122 -9.41 -16.31 -21.84
CA ILE A 122 -8.20 -16.29 -22.67
C ILE A 122 -7.16 -15.25 -22.23
N ILE A 123 -7.60 -14.13 -21.65
CA ILE A 123 -6.72 -13.09 -21.12
C ILE A 123 -6.45 -13.25 -19.62
N LYS A 124 -7.30 -14.00 -18.92
CA LYS A 124 -7.16 -14.24 -17.48
C LYS A 124 -5.90 -14.99 -17.17
N GLU A 125 -5.64 -16.11 -17.83
CA GLU A 125 -4.43 -16.92 -17.57
C GLU A 125 -3.12 -16.13 -17.77
N ALA A 126 -3.11 -15.18 -18.70
CA ALA A 126 -1.94 -14.33 -18.95
C ALA A 126 -1.74 -13.22 -17.90
N ALA A 127 -2.83 -12.73 -17.28
CA ALA A 127 -2.84 -11.59 -16.37
C ALA A 127 -2.96 -11.99 -14.88
N LYS A 128 -3.31 -13.25 -14.60
CA LYS A 128 -3.57 -13.80 -13.27
C LYS A 128 -2.39 -13.60 -12.32
N ARG A 129 -2.65 -12.97 -11.17
CA ARG A 129 -1.72 -12.86 -10.05
C ARG A 129 -2.39 -13.25 -8.75
N ASN A 130 -1.67 -13.97 -7.90
CA ASN A 130 -2.13 -14.26 -6.54
C ASN A 130 -2.01 -13.01 -5.69
N ILE A 131 -3.05 -12.69 -4.92
CA ILE A 131 -3.00 -11.64 -3.91
C ILE A 131 -3.81 -12.03 -2.69
N LEU A 132 -3.35 -11.61 -1.52
CA LEU A 132 -4.08 -11.78 -0.26
C LEU A 132 -4.95 -10.56 0.03
N THR A 133 -5.91 -10.69 0.95
CA THR A 133 -6.83 -9.60 1.34
C THR A 133 -6.11 -8.28 1.62
N THR A 134 -5.01 -8.30 2.38
CA THR A 134 -4.23 -7.11 2.72
C THR A 134 -3.60 -6.45 1.49
N GLY A 135 -3.07 -7.24 0.57
CA GLY A 135 -2.57 -6.75 -0.72
C GLY A 135 -3.69 -6.20 -1.61
N LEU A 136 -4.86 -6.84 -1.62
CA LEU A 136 -6.01 -6.41 -2.42
C LEU A 136 -6.48 -5.01 -2.00
N LEU A 137 -6.47 -4.71 -0.70
CA LEU A 137 -6.79 -3.37 -0.21
C LEU A 137 -5.92 -2.29 -0.86
N ALA A 138 -4.63 -2.55 -1.08
CA ALA A 138 -3.73 -1.57 -1.71
C ALA A 138 -4.13 -1.21 -3.16
N THR A 139 -4.96 -2.03 -3.82
CA THR A 139 -5.46 -1.74 -5.17
C THR A 139 -6.61 -0.74 -5.19
N TYR A 140 -7.24 -0.49 -4.03
CA TYR A 140 -8.39 0.40 -3.96
C TYR A 140 -7.93 1.88 -3.94
N PRO A 141 -8.35 2.70 -4.92
CA PRO A 141 -7.76 4.02 -5.18
C PRO A 141 -8.06 5.07 -4.11
N PHE A 142 -8.87 4.76 -3.11
CA PHE A 142 -9.33 5.71 -2.07
C PHE A 142 -8.83 5.40 -0.66
N ILE A 143 -7.93 4.41 -0.45
CA ILE A 143 -7.49 4.03 0.91
C ILE A 143 -6.45 4.99 1.50
N SER A 144 -5.82 5.83 0.68
CA SER A 144 -4.91 6.85 1.17
C SER A 144 -5.69 8.09 1.65
N SER A 145 -6.27 8.03 2.85
CA SER A 145 -6.70 9.26 3.54
C SER A 145 -5.45 10.03 4.00
N THR A 146 -4.97 10.94 3.17
CA THR A 146 -3.97 11.91 3.58
C THR A 146 -4.67 13.05 4.30
N ILE A 147 -4.43 13.19 5.61
CA ILE A 147 -4.92 14.36 6.36
C ILE A 147 -4.05 15.55 5.98
N PHE A 148 -4.54 16.39 5.08
CA PHE A 148 -3.83 17.56 4.58
C PHE A 148 -4.75 18.78 4.59
N ASP A 149 -4.55 19.66 5.58
CA ASP A 149 -5.16 20.98 5.62
C ASP A 149 -4.22 22.00 4.99
N LYS A 150 -4.72 22.76 4.01
CA LYS A 150 -3.93 23.74 3.23
C LYS A 150 -3.20 24.77 4.12
N ASN A 151 -3.84 25.20 5.21
CA ASN A 151 -3.29 26.15 6.17
C ASN A 151 -2.87 25.47 7.50
N GLY A 152 -2.75 24.14 7.48
CA GLY A 152 -2.45 23.35 8.67
C GLY A 152 -1.00 23.44 9.10
N ILE A 153 -0.76 23.09 10.37
CA ILE A 153 0.59 22.88 10.87
C ILE A 153 1.03 21.46 10.53
N PHE A 154 2.26 21.32 10.05
CA PHE A 154 2.87 20.01 9.86
C PHE A 154 2.86 19.23 11.17
N ILE A 155 2.42 17.97 11.15
CA ILE A 155 2.36 17.10 12.33
C ILE A 155 3.40 15.99 12.22
N GLY A 156 3.55 15.41 11.04
CA GLY A 156 4.45 14.30 10.78
C GLY A 156 4.17 13.67 9.42
N THR A 157 4.69 12.47 9.21
CA THR A 157 4.46 11.68 8.01
C THR A 157 3.59 10.47 8.34
N ASN A 158 2.68 10.12 7.44
CA ASN A 158 1.95 8.88 7.52
C ASN A 158 2.90 7.70 7.25
N ILE A 159 2.94 6.72 8.16
CA ILE A 159 3.86 5.58 8.12
C ILE A 159 3.59 4.61 6.96
N TYR A 160 2.38 4.62 6.40
CA TYR A 160 1.97 3.68 5.36
C TYR A 160 2.34 4.16 3.95
N ASN A 161 2.31 5.47 3.71
CA ASN A 161 2.51 6.05 2.37
C ASN A 161 3.51 7.22 2.34
N ASN A 162 4.18 7.53 3.45
CA ASN A 162 5.11 8.65 3.62
C ASN A 162 4.53 10.03 3.26
N SER A 163 3.20 10.16 3.16
CA SER A 163 2.56 11.44 2.90
C SER A 163 2.71 12.38 4.09
N LEU A 164 2.82 13.68 3.81
CA LEU A 164 2.88 14.70 4.85
C LEU A 164 1.50 14.93 5.46
N VAL A 165 1.45 15.01 6.78
CA VAL A 165 0.23 15.29 7.54
C VAL A 165 0.24 16.74 8.00
N PHE A 166 -0.76 17.51 7.57
CA PHE A 166 -0.97 18.90 7.97
C PHE A 166 -2.36 19.06 8.57
N ILE A 167 -2.45 19.70 9.73
CA ILE A 167 -3.73 19.86 10.46
C ILE A 167 -3.91 21.32 10.88
N ASP A 168 -5.04 21.91 10.47
CA ASP A 168 -5.55 23.21 10.91
C ASP A 168 -6.73 23.01 11.86
N ARG A 169 -6.42 22.89 13.15
CA ARG A 169 -7.42 22.64 14.19
C ARG A 169 -8.39 23.79 14.41
N TYR A 170 -8.05 24.99 13.94
CA TYR A 170 -8.90 26.17 14.09
C TYR A 170 -9.87 26.33 12.92
N ASN A 171 -9.79 25.46 11.90
CA ASN A 171 -10.79 25.39 10.85
C ASN A 171 -12.11 24.85 11.41
N THR A 172 -13.03 25.76 11.72
CA THR A 172 -14.36 25.45 12.28
C THR A 172 -15.33 24.83 11.26
N GLU A 173 -15.04 24.94 9.96
CA GLU A 173 -15.84 24.26 8.92
C GLU A 173 -15.53 22.75 8.90
N LYS A 174 -14.27 22.38 9.18
CA LYS A 174 -13.81 20.99 9.16
C LYS A 174 -13.85 20.33 10.54
N TYR A 175 -13.49 21.05 11.60
CA TYR A 175 -13.39 20.53 12.96
C TYR A 175 -14.40 21.22 13.89
N LYS A 176 -15.15 20.41 14.65
CA LYS A 176 -16.07 20.94 15.68
C LYS A 176 -15.33 21.61 16.86
N ASN A 177 -14.06 21.25 17.07
CA ASN A 177 -13.27 21.64 18.22
C ASN A 177 -11.77 21.65 17.87
N ALA A 178 -11.03 22.63 18.39
CA ALA A 178 -9.59 22.79 18.21
C ALA A 178 -8.69 22.03 19.24
N ASN A 179 -9.28 21.33 20.20
CA ASN A 179 -8.57 20.64 21.27
C ASN A 179 -7.71 19.47 20.73
N ILE A 180 -6.54 19.26 21.32
CA ILE A 180 -5.68 18.09 21.11
C ILE A 180 -5.44 17.42 22.45
N CYS A 181 -5.43 16.08 22.44
CA CYS A 181 -4.89 15.26 23.51
C CYS A 181 -3.69 14.46 22.99
N ILE A 182 -2.59 14.44 23.75
CA ILE A 182 -1.36 13.71 23.40
C ILE A 182 -1.14 12.64 24.46
N PHE A 183 -1.21 11.37 24.06
CA PHE A 183 -1.00 10.21 24.92
C PHE A 183 0.26 9.45 24.54
N GLY A 184 0.80 8.67 25.48
CA GLY A 184 2.02 7.89 25.28
C GLY A 184 2.64 7.48 26.61
N THR A 185 3.49 6.46 26.60
CA THR A 185 4.25 6.00 27.77
C THR A 185 5.40 6.97 28.11
N SER A 186 6.04 6.79 29.27
CA SER A 186 7.23 7.57 29.62
C SER A 186 8.34 7.32 28.57
N GLY A 187 9.01 8.38 28.11
CA GLY A 187 10.03 8.28 27.05
C GLY A 187 9.51 8.26 25.61
N ALA A 188 8.19 8.14 25.37
CA ALA A 188 7.61 8.07 24.01
C ALA A 188 7.67 9.40 23.21
N GLY A 189 8.36 10.43 23.71
CA GLY A 189 8.51 11.70 23.00
C GLY A 189 7.33 12.70 23.15
N LYS A 190 6.37 12.46 24.05
CA LYS A 190 5.23 13.37 24.29
C LYS A 190 5.66 14.83 24.51
N SER A 191 6.63 15.05 25.42
CA SER A 191 7.11 16.40 25.76
C SER A 191 7.86 17.05 24.59
N PHE A 192 8.62 16.27 23.82
CA PHE A 192 9.31 16.75 22.62
C PHE A 192 8.29 17.20 21.56
N TYR A 193 7.32 16.34 21.24
CA TYR A 193 6.25 16.65 20.30
C TYR A 193 5.43 17.88 20.72
N THR A 194 5.09 17.98 22.01
CA THR A 194 4.36 19.12 22.56
C THR A 194 5.14 20.43 22.41
N LYS A 195 6.44 20.46 22.75
CA LYS A 195 7.32 21.64 22.56
C LYS A 195 7.38 22.08 21.10
N LEU A 196 7.48 21.12 20.20
CA LEU A 196 7.58 21.34 18.77
C LEU A 196 6.26 21.90 18.20
N LEU A 197 5.11 21.42 18.67
CA LEU A 197 3.82 22.06 18.38
C LEU A 197 3.76 23.49 18.92
N ILE A 198 4.16 23.72 20.17
CA ILE A 198 4.17 25.05 20.79
C ILE A 198 4.95 26.05 19.94
N LEU A 199 6.15 25.66 19.49
CA LEU A 199 6.99 26.48 18.64
C LEU A 199 6.30 26.82 17.30
N ARG A 200 5.69 25.82 16.65
CA ARG A 200 4.98 26.02 15.38
C ARG A 200 3.78 26.96 15.52
N TYR A 201 2.97 26.79 16.57
CA TYR A 201 1.85 27.70 16.85
C TYR A 201 2.33 29.11 17.22
N LYS A 202 3.50 29.23 17.85
CA LYS A 202 4.09 30.55 18.17
C LYS A 202 4.51 31.29 16.91
N LEU A 203 5.07 30.59 15.92
CA LEU A 203 5.42 31.16 14.62
C LEU A 203 4.19 31.64 13.83
N LEU A 204 3.03 31.00 14.03
CA LEU A 204 1.76 31.48 13.49
C LEU A 204 1.11 32.62 14.29
N GLY A 205 1.80 33.14 15.31
CA GLY A 205 1.30 34.26 16.12
C GLY A 205 0.23 33.88 17.15
N ILE A 206 -0.02 32.60 17.38
CA ILE A 206 -1.03 32.15 18.36
C ILE A 206 -0.50 32.34 19.78
N LYS A 207 -1.30 33.00 20.63
CA LYS A 207 -1.03 33.17 22.06
C LYS A 207 -1.18 31.83 22.77
N GLN A 208 -0.22 31.51 23.64
CA GLN A 208 -0.14 30.21 24.30
C GLN A 208 0.17 30.39 25.78
N TYR A 209 -0.49 29.58 26.60
CA TYR A 209 -0.29 29.48 28.04
C TYR A 209 0.07 28.03 28.35
N ILE A 210 1.15 27.81 29.08
CA ILE A 210 1.68 26.47 29.36
C ILE A 210 1.69 26.28 30.87
N ILE A 211 1.06 25.20 31.32
CA ILE A 211 1.10 24.75 32.71
C ILE A 211 1.97 23.49 32.73
N ASP A 212 3.14 23.59 33.35
CA ASP A 212 4.12 22.52 33.43
C ASP A 212 4.44 22.22 34.90
N PRO A 213 3.77 21.24 35.52
CA PRO A 213 3.97 20.90 36.94
C PRO A 213 5.33 20.25 37.21
N ASP A 214 5.95 19.61 36.22
CA ASP A 214 7.16 18.78 36.38
C ASP A 214 8.46 19.48 35.92
N ARG A 215 8.38 20.76 35.54
CA ARG A 215 9.49 21.60 35.01
C ARG A 215 10.16 21.08 33.72
N GLY A 216 9.65 20.04 33.07
CA GLY A 216 10.27 19.43 31.87
C GLY A 216 10.21 20.30 30.60
N ALA A 217 9.34 21.31 30.56
CA ALA A 217 9.13 22.24 29.45
C ALA A 217 9.80 23.61 29.62
N THR A 218 10.31 23.91 30.82
CA THR A 218 10.85 25.25 31.18
C THR A 218 12.13 25.67 30.45
N SER A 219 12.83 24.76 29.77
CA SER A 219 14.03 25.12 28.97
C SER A 219 13.74 25.88 27.67
N CYS A 220 12.48 25.93 27.22
CA CYS A 220 12.03 26.84 26.17
C CYS A 220 11.34 28.05 26.82
N THR A 221 12.16 28.96 27.35
CA THR A 221 11.69 30.10 28.13
C THR A 221 11.06 31.16 27.23
N LEU A 222 9.73 31.30 27.29
CA LEU A 222 9.06 32.58 27.07
C LEU A 222 8.29 32.90 28.35
N LYS A 223 8.98 33.55 29.28
CA LYS A 223 8.35 34.26 30.40
C LYS A 223 7.35 35.26 29.81
N ARG A 224 6.09 35.11 30.14
CA ARG A 224 5.28 36.26 30.51
C ARG A 224 4.41 35.88 31.69
N CYS A 225 4.83 36.38 32.84
CA CYS A 225 4.02 36.49 34.04
C CYS A 225 2.67 37.13 33.69
N ALA A 226 1.60 36.53 34.19
CA ALA A 226 0.55 37.22 34.91
C ALA A 226 0.29 36.40 36.17
#